data_AF-A0A350YY91-F1
#
_entry.id   AF-A0A350YY91-F1
#
_cell.length_a   1.000
_cell.length_b   1.000
_cell.length_c   1.000
_cell.angle_alpha   90.00
_cell.angle_beta   90.00
_cell.angle_gamma   90.00
#
_symmetry.space_group_name_H-M   'P 1'
#
loop_
_entity.id
_entity.type
_entity.pdbx_description
1 polymer ?
#
loop_
_entity_poly.entity_id
_entity_poly.type
_entity_poly.pdbx_seq_one_letter_code
_entity_poly.pdbx_strand_id
1 'polypeptide(L)'
;MVKSDKMKKAILYLILAGLFNLGAFAQDEEVQEKDRPVRAPFASGLLLDNQTTYIPSVKTLEYVIQHKFGNMQNGRSDLWGIYAPGANIRLGVNYVPFKNFQIGVGGTKKNMYTDFNAKWTIVEQTRRNTIPVAVALYGVMAIDGR
;
A
#
# COMPACT_ATOMS: atom_id res chain seq x y z
N MET A 1 27.38 -71.26 -13.93
CA MET A 1 27.00 -69.94 -14.50
C MET A 1 25.85 -69.22 -13.76
N VAL A 2 25.41 -69.66 -12.56
CA VAL A 2 24.18 -69.13 -11.90
C VAL A 2 24.46 -68.10 -10.78
N LYS A 3 25.68 -68.06 -10.24
CA LYS A 3 26.04 -67.23 -9.08
C LYS A 3 26.19 -65.74 -9.42
N SER A 4 26.60 -65.42 -10.65
CA SER A 4 26.81 -64.05 -11.14
C SER A 4 25.49 -63.29 -11.32
N ASP A 5 24.45 -63.94 -11.85
CA ASP A 5 23.14 -63.31 -12.06
C ASP A 5 22.42 -62.97 -10.75
N LYS A 6 22.58 -63.79 -9.69
CA LYS A 6 22.04 -63.46 -8.37
C LYS A 6 22.69 -62.21 -7.77
N MET A 7 24.01 -62.03 -7.96
CA MET A 7 24.71 -60.83 -7.47
C MET A 7 24.33 -59.58 -8.27
N LYS A 8 24.17 -59.68 -9.59
CA LYS A 8 23.69 -58.56 -10.42
C LYS A 8 22.28 -58.12 -10.02
N LYS A 9 21.38 -59.07 -9.73
CA LYS A 9 20.04 -58.78 -9.21
C LYS A 9 20.09 -58.15 -7.82
N ALA A 10 20.95 -58.63 -6.93
CA ALA A 10 21.14 -58.04 -5.60
C ALA A 10 21.66 -56.59 -5.67
N ILE A 11 22.62 -56.32 -6.57
CA ILE A 11 23.12 -54.97 -6.83
C ILE A 11 22.01 -54.09 -7.42
N LEU A 12 21.20 -54.61 -8.33
CA LEU A 12 20.05 -53.90 -8.90
C LEU A 12 19.02 -53.53 -7.83
N TYR A 13 18.70 -54.45 -6.90
CA TYR A 13 17.79 -54.18 -5.79
C TYR A 13 18.34 -53.13 -4.81
N LEU A 14 19.66 -53.13 -4.56
CA LEU A 14 20.32 -52.11 -3.74
C LEU A 14 20.27 -50.73 -4.38
N ILE A 15 20.46 -50.64 -5.71
CA ILE A 15 20.35 -49.38 -6.46
C ILE A 15 18.89 -48.90 -6.46
N LEU A 16 17.92 -49.80 -6.64
CA LEU A 16 16.49 -49.46 -6.60
C LEU A 16 16.07 -48.95 -5.21
N ALA A 17 16.59 -49.55 -4.13
CA ALA A 17 16.34 -49.11 -2.76
C ALA A 17 17.00 -47.75 -2.47
N GLY A 18 18.18 -47.49 -3.01
CA GLY A 18 18.84 -46.18 -2.91
C GLY A 18 18.08 -45.06 -3.63
N LEU A 19 17.51 -45.34 -4.80
CA LEU A 19 16.70 -44.38 -5.57
C LEU A 19 15.38 -44.03 -4.87
N PHE A 20 14.79 -44.95 -4.09
CA PHE A 20 13.56 -44.71 -3.34
C PHE A 20 13.75 -43.72 -2.16
N ASN A 21 14.99 -43.54 -1.67
CA ASN A 21 15.30 -42.65 -0.55
C ASN A 21 15.63 -41.20 -0.96
N LEU A 22 15.69 -40.88 -2.26
CA LEU A 22 15.97 -39.52 -2.75
C LEU A 22 14.78 -38.55 -2.64
N GLY A 23 13.60 -39.03 -2.26
CA GLY A 23 12.38 -38.23 -2.16
C GLY A 23 11.96 -37.80 -0.74
N ALA A 24 12.69 -38.20 0.30
CA ALA A 24 12.31 -37.92 1.69
C ALA A 24 12.96 -36.62 2.20
N PHE A 25 12.55 -35.48 1.66
CA PHE A 25 12.79 -34.18 2.30
C PHE A 25 11.75 -33.97 3.39
N ALA A 26 12.01 -34.49 4.58
CA ALA A 26 11.21 -34.26 5.80
C ALA A 26 11.88 -33.21 6.72
N GLN A 27 12.43 -32.15 6.13
CA GLN A 27 12.79 -30.97 6.91
C GLN A 27 11.49 -30.20 7.14
N ASP A 28 11.07 -30.09 8.39
CA ASP A 28 10.12 -29.06 8.79
C ASP A 28 10.76 -27.72 8.39
N GLU A 29 10.29 -27.10 7.30
CA GLU A 29 10.58 -25.69 7.04
C GLU A 29 10.06 -24.94 8.27
N GLU A 30 10.97 -24.42 9.09
CA GLU A 30 10.62 -23.36 10.02
C GLU A 30 9.96 -22.27 9.16
N VAL A 31 8.64 -22.13 9.31
CA VAL A 31 7.88 -21.08 8.63
C VAL A 31 8.38 -19.77 9.20
N GLN A 32 9.42 -19.21 8.57
CA GLN A 32 9.91 -17.89 8.93
C GLN A 32 8.75 -16.93 8.73
N GLU A 33 8.23 -16.39 9.83
CA GLU A 33 7.16 -15.41 9.77
C GLU A 33 7.62 -14.22 8.94
N LYS A 34 7.11 -14.13 7.71
CA LYS A 34 7.36 -12.99 6.82
C LYS A 34 6.94 -11.70 7.53
N ASP A 35 7.88 -10.76 7.62
CA ASP A 35 7.59 -9.46 8.21
C ASP A 35 6.49 -8.76 7.40
N ARG A 36 5.52 -8.20 8.13
CA ARG A 36 4.30 -7.66 7.55
C ARG A 36 4.41 -6.14 7.44
N PRO A 37 3.75 -5.52 6.46
CA PRO A 37 3.60 -4.08 6.41
C PRO A 37 3.00 -3.49 7.70
N VAL A 38 3.42 -2.28 8.05
CA VAL A 38 2.81 -1.46 9.10
C VAL A 38 1.32 -1.27 8.79
N ARG A 39 0.46 -1.44 9.80
CA ARG A 39 -0.98 -1.22 9.62
C ARG A 39 -1.27 0.27 9.58
N ALA A 40 -1.96 0.71 8.54
CA ALA A 40 -2.48 2.06 8.39
C ALA A 40 -1.49 3.15 8.86
N PRO A 41 -0.31 3.28 8.21
CA PRO A 41 0.64 4.34 8.55
C PRO A 41 -0.05 5.70 8.54
N PHE A 42 0.16 6.51 9.58
CA PHE A 42 -0.49 7.81 9.80
C PHE A 42 -2.03 7.78 9.94
N ALA A 43 -2.66 6.61 9.93
CA ALA A 43 -4.11 6.38 9.99
C ALA A 43 -4.95 7.13 8.93
N SER A 44 -4.30 7.77 7.94
CA SER A 44 -4.96 8.63 6.95
C SER A 44 -4.08 8.78 5.72
N GLY A 45 -4.69 8.92 4.54
CA GLY A 45 -4.01 9.22 3.28
C GLY A 45 -3.45 10.64 3.20
N LEU A 46 -3.86 11.50 4.13
CA LEU A 46 -3.48 12.90 4.27
C LEU A 46 -3.06 13.22 5.71
N LEU A 47 -1.95 13.93 5.85
CA LEU A 47 -1.50 14.52 7.10
C LEU A 47 -1.44 16.03 6.92
N LEU A 48 -2.44 16.74 7.46
CA LEU A 48 -2.69 18.15 7.16
C LEU A 48 -2.85 18.35 5.63
N ASP A 49 -1.90 19.05 5.01
CA ASP A 49 -1.86 19.31 3.57
C ASP A 49 -0.96 18.33 2.79
N ASN A 50 -0.25 17.44 3.48
CA ASN A 50 0.70 16.52 2.85
C ASN A 50 0.10 15.14 2.59
N GLN A 51 0.49 14.55 1.46
CA GLN A 51 0.13 13.17 1.14
C GLN A 51 0.96 12.20 1.97
N THR A 52 0.32 11.17 2.52
CA THR A 52 0.99 10.04 3.17
C THR A 52 1.08 8.86 2.19
N THR A 53 1.85 7.83 2.58
CA THR A 53 1.96 6.56 1.85
C THR A 53 0.76 5.64 2.04
N TYR A 54 -0.21 6.01 2.88
CA TYR A 54 -1.38 5.19 3.14
C TYR A 54 -2.36 5.24 1.97
N ILE A 55 -2.74 4.07 1.51
CA ILE A 55 -3.83 3.83 0.57
C ILE A 55 -4.79 2.85 1.26
N PRO A 56 -6.11 3.13 1.31
CA PRO A 56 -7.09 2.22 1.89
C PRO A 56 -7.20 0.87 1.15
N SER A 57 -8.04 -0.02 1.66
CA SER A 57 -8.32 -1.30 1.03
C SER A 57 -8.89 -1.18 -0.39
N VAL A 58 -8.72 -2.23 -1.19
CA VAL A 58 -9.27 -2.30 -2.56
C VAL A 58 -10.79 -2.12 -2.53
N LYS A 59 -11.31 -1.39 -3.53
CA LYS A 59 -12.71 -0.96 -3.69
C LYS A 59 -13.21 0.02 -2.63
N THR A 60 -12.32 0.63 -1.84
CA THR A 60 -12.70 1.74 -0.97
C THR A 60 -12.96 3.00 -1.81
N LEU A 61 -14.13 3.60 -1.59
CA LEU A 61 -14.47 4.94 -2.03
C LEU A 61 -14.33 5.88 -0.82
N GLU A 62 -13.48 6.89 -0.93
CA GLU A 62 -13.20 7.86 0.14
C GLU A 62 -13.65 9.25 -0.30
N TYR A 63 -14.44 9.91 0.55
CA TYR A 63 -14.80 11.31 0.38
C TYR A 63 -13.91 12.18 1.29
N VAL A 64 -13.28 13.19 0.71
CA VAL A 64 -12.28 14.01 1.38
C VAL A 64 -12.74 15.46 1.41
N ILE A 65 -12.78 16.04 2.59
CA ILE A 65 -13.05 17.46 2.81
C ILE A 65 -11.78 18.09 3.38
N GLN A 66 -11.10 18.92 2.59
CA GLN A 66 -9.93 19.68 3.05
C GLN A 66 -10.34 21.13 3.24
N HIS A 67 -10.51 21.53 4.50
CA HIS A 67 -10.92 22.88 4.86
C HIS A 67 -9.69 23.68 5.33
N LYS A 68 -9.19 24.58 4.48
CA LYS A 68 -8.10 25.49 4.82
C LYS A 68 -8.67 26.77 5.41
N PHE A 69 -8.40 26.97 6.70
CA PHE A 69 -8.85 28.15 7.42
C PHE A 69 -8.19 29.42 6.88
N GLY A 70 -8.97 30.52 6.91
CA GLY A 70 -8.43 31.84 6.67
C GLY A 70 -7.72 32.38 7.90
N ASN A 71 -7.43 33.68 7.89
CA ASN A 71 -6.65 34.29 8.95
C ASN A 71 -7.47 34.45 10.24
N MET A 72 -6.82 34.33 11.41
CA MET A 72 -7.52 34.23 12.71
C MET A 72 -7.89 35.59 13.34
N GLN A 73 -7.50 36.73 12.75
CA GLN A 73 -7.61 38.06 13.38
C GLN A 73 -9.05 38.55 13.51
N ASN A 74 -9.96 38.03 12.68
CA ASN A 74 -11.38 38.36 12.72
C ASN A 74 -12.08 37.77 13.96
N GLY A 75 -11.39 36.89 14.70
CA GLY A 75 -11.84 36.33 15.96
C GLY A 75 -13.20 35.64 15.84
N ARG A 76 -14.13 35.94 16.74
CA ARG A 76 -15.45 35.29 16.77
C ARG A 76 -16.30 35.53 15.52
N SER A 77 -16.05 36.60 14.76
CA SER A 77 -16.91 36.99 13.64
C SER A 77 -16.88 36.00 12.47
N ASP A 78 -15.78 35.27 12.30
CA ASP A 78 -15.63 34.19 11.32
C ASP A 78 -15.17 32.86 11.96
N LEU A 79 -15.43 32.69 13.25
CA LEU A 79 -14.97 31.56 14.06
C LEU A 79 -13.46 31.26 13.90
N TRP A 80 -12.62 32.28 14.11
CA TRP A 80 -11.16 32.17 14.03
C TRP A 80 -10.68 31.62 12.68
N GLY A 81 -11.25 32.14 11.60
CA GLY A 81 -10.85 31.76 10.24
C GLY A 81 -11.57 30.53 9.67
N ILE A 82 -12.43 29.86 10.43
CA ILE A 82 -13.25 28.73 9.93
C ILE A 82 -14.22 29.20 8.85
N TYR A 83 -14.90 30.32 9.06
CA TYR A 83 -15.81 30.91 8.08
C TYR A 83 -15.21 32.11 7.35
N ALA A 84 -13.88 32.26 7.37
CA ALA A 84 -13.23 33.37 6.69
C ALA A 84 -13.64 33.40 5.21
N PRO A 85 -13.96 34.58 4.63
CA PRO A 85 -14.30 34.72 3.22
C PRO A 85 -13.23 34.12 2.28
N GLY A 86 -11.95 34.20 2.68
CA GLY A 86 -10.80 33.64 1.97
C GLY A 86 -10.48 32.17 2.28
N ALA A 87 -11.26 31.49 3.13
CA ALA A 87 -11.07 30.07 3.39
C ALA A 87 -11.28 29.26 2.11
N ASN A 88 -10.35 28.33 1.84
CA ASN A 88 -10.40 27.46 0.68
C ASN A 88 -10.82 26.06 1.10
N ILE A 89 -11.75 25.49 0.34
CA ILE A 89 -12.28 24.16 0.58
C ILE A 89 -11.98 23.32 -0.65
N ARG A 90 -11.38 22.15 -0.46
CA ARG A 90 -11.31 21.11 -1.50
C ARG A 90 -12.24 19.97 -1.12
N LEU A 91 -13.12 19.61 -2.04
CA LEU A 91 -13.95 18.42 -1.96
C LEU A 91 -13.39 17.41 -2.96
N GLY A 92 -13.02 16.23 -2.47
CA GLY A 92 -12.40 15.20 -3.29
C GLY A 92 -13.08 13.85 -3.12
N VAL A 93 -13.02 13.05 -4.18
CA VAL A 93 -13.41 11.64 -4.16
C VAL A 93 -12.20 10.83 -4.60
N ASN A 94 -11.80 9.87 -3.77
CA ASN A 94 -10.73 8.94 -4.06
C ASN A 94 -11.29 7.53 -4.16
N TYR A 95 -10.74 6.72 -5.07
CA TYR A 95 -11.13 5.32 -5.25
C TYR A 95 -9.90 4.43 -5.40
N VAL A 96 -9.94 3.25 -4.79
CA VAL A 96 -8.86 2.26 -4.82
C VAL A 96 -9.24 1.10 -5.75
N PRO A 97 -8.92 1.15 -7.06
CA PRO A 97 -9.33 0.09 -7.99
C PRO A 97 -8.59 -1.24 -7.75
N PHE A 98 -7.33 -1.19 -7.31
CA PHE A 98 -6.51 -2.37 -7.01
C PHE A 98 -5.52 -2.08 -5.89
N LYS A 99 -4.86 -3.13 -5.39
CA LYS A 99 -3.98 -3.04 -4.21
C LYS A 99 -2.91 -1.97 -4.41
N ASN A 100 -2.78 -1.08 -3.44
CA ASN A 100 -1.76 -0.03 -3.34
C ASN A 100 -1.82 1.03 -4.45
N PHE A 101 -2.94 1.14 -5.16
CA PHE A 101 -3.14 2.20 -6.14
C PHE A 101 -4.47 2.91 -5.91
N GLN A 102 -4.42 4.23 -5.90
CA GLN A 102 -5.55 5.11 -5.71
C GLN A 102 -5.60 6.12 -6.84
N ILE A 103 -6.81 6.41 -7.30
CA ILE A 103 -7.09 7.55 -8.18
C ILE A 103 -8.08 8.47 -7.49
N GLY A 104 -8.08 9.73 -7.87
CA GLY A 104 -9.02 10.69 -7.30
C GLY A 104 -9.31 11.85 -8.24
N VAL A 105 -10.45 12.48 -7.96
CA VAL A 105 -10.87 13.73 -8.57
C VAL A 105 -11.31 14.68 -7.46
N GLY A 106 -11.10 15.98 -7.63
CA GLY A 106 -11.53 16.97 -6.67
C GLY A 106 -11.84 18.32 -7.29
N GLY A 107 -12.56 19.12 -6.51
CA GLY A 107 -12.89 20.50 -6.83
C GLY A 107 -12.48 21.41 -5.68
N THR A 108 -11.92 22.58 -5.98
CA THR A 108 -11.58 23.59 -4.97
C THR A 108 -12.44 24.83 -5.08
N LYS A 109 -12.77 25.46 -3.95
CA LYS A 109 -13.51 26.74 -3.92
C LYS A 109 -12.68 27.87 -4.55
N LYS A 110 -11.37 27.90 -4.28
CA LYS A 110 -10.46 28.89 -4.86
C LYS A 110 -10.19 28.56 -6.32
N ASN A 111 -10.56 29.47 -7.22
CA ASN A 111 -10.38 29.36 -8.67
C ASN A 111 -11.14 28.19 -9.33
N MET A 112 -12.03 27.51 -8.61
CA MET A 112 -12.80 26.40 -9.16
C MET A 112 -11.92 25.30 -9.79
N TYR A 113 -10.68 25.11 -9.29
CA TYR A 113 -9.80 24.10 -9.86
C TYR A 113 -10.48 22.73 -9.80
N THR A 114 -10.49 22.04 -10.93
CA THR A 114 -10.82 20.62 -11.00
C THR A 114 -9.52 19.85 -11.10
N ASP A 115 -9.21 19.04 -10.08
CA ASP A 115 -7.99 18.26 -10.02
C ASP A 115 -8.23 16.77 -10.22
N PHE A 116 -7.26 16.11 -10.85
CA PHE A 116 -7.17 14.67 -10.99
C PHE A 116 -5.86 14.22 -10.38
N ASN A 117 -5.90 13.14 -9.59
CA ASN A 117 -4.71 12.62 -8.94
C ASN A 117 -4.63 11.10 -9.01
N ALA A 118 -3.40 10.60 -8.88
CA ALA A 118 -3.10 9.19 -8.74
C ALA A 118 -2.01 9.01 -7.68
N LYS A 119 -2.16 7.99 -6.84
CA LYS A 119 -1.19 7.61 -5.81
C LYS A 119 -0.87 6.12 -5.94
N TRP A 120 0.41 5.78 -5.89
CA TRP A 120 0.88 4.41 -5.90
C TRP A 120 1.94 4.17 -4.84
N THR A 121 1.67 3.27 -3.89
CA THR A 121 2.67 2.81 -2.92
C THR A 121 3.56 1.74 -3.53
N ILE A 122 4.84 2.05 -3.71
CA ILE A 122 5.86 1.16 -4.29
C ILE A 122 6.43 0.25 -3.21
N VAL A 123 6.77 0.83 -2.06
CA VAL A 123 7.42 0.13 -0.94
C VAL A 123 6.68 0.43 0.34
N GLU A 124 6.41 -0.59 1.13
CA GLU A 124 5.76 -0.48 2.44
C GLU A 124 6.78 -0.73 3.56
N GLN A 125 6.80 0.15 4.56
CA GLN A 125 7.56 -0.07 5.77
C GLN A 125 7.01 -1.32 6.48
N THR A 126 7.91 -2.17 6.98
CA THR A 126 7.55 -3.39 7.70
C THR A 126 7.65 -3.23 9.22
N ARG A 127 6.94 -4.06 9.98
CA ARG A 127 6.80 -3.90 11.44
C ARG A 127 8.05 -4.24 12.22
N ARG A 128 8.86 -5.19 11.74
CA ARG A 128 10.17 -5.53 12.33
C ARG A 128 11.31 -4.71 11.73
N ASN A 129 10.99 -3.68 10.94
CA ASN A 129 11.94 -2.79 10.26
C ASN A 129 12.91 -3.50 9.30
N THR A 130 12.57 -4.70 8.79
CA THR A 130 13.31 -5.34 7.68
C THR A 130 13.34 -4.41 6.45
N ILE A 131 12.24 -3.68 6.21
CA ILE A 131 12.21 -2.53 5.32
C ILE A 131 11.86 -1.30 6.16
N PRO A 132 12.80 -0.38 6.42
CA PRO A 132 12.60 0.72 7.37
C PRO A 132 11.88 1.94 6.78
N VAL A 133 11.59 1.94 5.48
CA VAL A 133 11.02 3.09 4.76
C VAL A 133 9.78 2.70 3.97
N ALA A 134 8.86 3.64 3.81
CA ALA A 134 7.73 3.54 2.90
C ALA A 134 7.88 4.57 1.78
N VAL A 135 7.60 4.18 0.54
CA VAL A 135 7.74 5.05 -0.64
C VAL A 135 6.47 4.96 -1.46
N ALA A 136 5.88 6.12 -1.77
CA ALA A 136 4.76 6.24 -2.67
C ALA A 136 5.01 7.35 -3.69
N LEU A 137 4.53 7.14 -4.92
CA LEU A 137 4.45 8.15 -5.96
C LEU A 137 3.07 8.80 -5.90
N TYR A 138 3.05 10.12 -5.97
CA TYR A 138 1.81 10.89 -6.06
C TYR A 138 1.91 11.87 -7.23
N GLY A 139 0.98 11.74 -8.17
CA GLY A 139 0.81 12.68 -9.28
C GLY A 139 -0.51 13.41 -9.13
N VAL A 140 -0.51 14.71 -9.39
CA VAL A 140 -1.71 15.54 -9.42
C VAL A 140 -1.62 16.53 -10.56
N MET A 141 -2.73 16.71 -11.26
CA MET A 141 -2.92 17.74 -12.28
C MET A 141 -4.20 18.50 -11.97
N ALA A 142 -4.25 19.78 -12.30
CA ALA A 142 -5.43 20.60 -12.10
C ALA A 142 -5.69 21.49 -13.31
N ILE A 143 -6.98 21.69 -13.61
CA ILE A 143 -7.47 22.59 -14.65
C ILE A 143 -8.12 23.78 -13.95
N ASP A 144 -7.75 25.00 -14.33
CA ASP A 144 -8.39 26.23 -13.84
C ASP A 144 -9.83 26.31 -14.37
N GLY A 145 -10.78 26.58 -13.47
CA GLY A 145 -12.20 26.59 -13.77
C GLY A 145 -12.82 27.98 -13.91
N ARG A 146 -12.00 29.04 -13.86
CA ARG A 146 -12.40 30.42 -14.15
C ARG A 146 -12.30 30.75 -15.63
#